data_AF-A0A536BNA2-F1
#
_entry.id   AF-A0A536BNA2-F1
#
_cell.length_a   1.000
_cell.length_b   1.000
_cell.length_c   1.000
_cell.angle_alpha   90.00
_cell.angle_beta   90.00
_cell.angle_gamma   90.00
#
_symmetry.space_group_name_H-M   'P 1'
#
loop_
_entity.id
_entity.type
_entity.pdbx_description
1 polymer ?
#
loop_
_entity_poly.entity_id
_entity_poly.type
_entity_poly.pdbx_seq_one_letter_code
_entity_poly.pdbx_strand_id
1 'polypeptide(L)' 'MRVPELGDVTLGEPHATRAVHDLDHLAQVYSALAASRHQAVGPWKSYLGILLRRDAAKSRG' A
#
# COMPACT_ATOMS: atom_id res chain seq x y z
N MET A 1 18.84 15.78 12.72
CA MET A 1 18.72 14.62 13.63
C MET A 1 19.44 13.47 12.97
N ARG A 2 20.35 12.78 13.67
CA ARG A 2 21.11 11.68 13.06
C ARG A 2 20.41 10.35 13.32
N VAL A 3 20.14 9.60 12.26
CA VAL A 3 19.58 8.23 12.28
C VAL A 3 20.67 7.26 11.83
N PRO A 4 20.87 6.11 12.49
CA PRO A 4 22.02 5.23 12.21
C PRO A 4 22.11 4.77 10.75
N GLU A 5 20.98 4.44 10.13
CA GLU A 5 20.91 3.91 8.77
C GLU A 5 20.71 5.00 7.70
N LEU A 6 20.21 6.18 8.08
CA LEU A 6 19.82 7.25 7.15
C LEU A 6 20.71 8.50 7.23
N GLY A 7 21.65 8.55 8.18
CA GLY A 7 22.49 9.72 8.38
C GLY A 7 21.70 10.91 8.95
N ASP A 8 22.04 12.12 8.54
CA ASP A 8 21.37 13.32 9.02
C ASP A 8 20.06 13.57 8.27
N VAL A 9 18.97 13.65 9.03
CA VAL A 9 17.63 14.02 8.56
C VAL A 9 17.17 15.34 9.20
N THR A 10 16.36 16.09 8.47
CA THR A 10 15.59 17.25 8.92
C THR A 10 14.51 16.85 9.93
N LEU A 11 14.00 17.83 10.68
CA LEU A 11 12.88 17.61 11.59
C LEU A 11 11.58 17.22 10.86
N GLY A 12 11.41 17.65 9.61
CA GLY A 12 10.20 17.39 8.82
C GLY A 12 10.11 15.97 8.28
N GLU A 13 11.24 15.31 8.02
CA GLU A 13 11.26 13.98 7.38
C GLU A 13 10.58 12.88 8.20
N PRO A 14 10.84 12.69 9.50
CA PRO A 14 10.12 11.71 10.31
C PRO A 14 8.63 12.01 10.43
N HIS A 15 8.24 13.29 10.43
CA HIS A 15 6.83 13.69 10.51
C HIS A 15 6.07 13.34 9.23
N ALA A 16 6.63 13.68 8.07
CA ALA A 16 6.08 13.29 6.78
C ALA A 16 6.06 11.76 6.61
N THR A 17 7.13 11.09 7.04
CA THR A 17 7.23 9.62 7.02
C THR A 17 6.11 8.98 7.83
N ARG A 18 5.80 9.49 9.03
CA ARG A 18 4.69 8.98 9.84
C ARG A 18 3.34 9.15 9.14
N ALA A 19 3.09 10.30 8.54
CA ALA A 19 1.84 10.52 7.79
C ALA A 19 1.70 9.51 6.62
N VAL A 20 2.77 9.28 5.86
CA VAL A 20 2.75 8.32 4.74
C VAL A 20 2.68 6.87 5.24
N HIS A 21 3.34 6.53 6.35
CA HIS A 21 3.26 5.23 6.99
C HIS A 21 1.81 4.86 7.37
N ASP A 22 1.06 5.80 7.94
CA ASP A 22 -0.33 5.57 8.31
C ASP A 22 -1.23 5.39 7.06
N LEU A 23 -0.96 6.13 5.99
CA LEU A 23 -1.63 5.93 4.70
C LEU A 23 -1.29 4.57 4.07
N ASP A 24 -0.07 4.08 4.25
CA ASP A 24 0.33 2.76 3.78
C ASP A 24 -0.47 1.67 4.51
N HIS A 25 -0.65 1.78 5.82
CA HIS A 25 -1.51 0.87 6.57
C HIS A 25 -2.97 0.91 6.13
N LEU A 26 -3.53 2.10 5.85
CA LEU A 26 -4.88 2.19 5.27
C LEU A 26 -4.96 1.47 3.92
N ALA A 27 -3.96 1.66 3.05
CA ALA A 27 -3.89 0.97 1.77
C ALA A 27 -3.80 -0.56 1.92
N GLN A 28 -3.04 -1.05 2.91
CA GLN A 28 -2.96 -2.49 3.24
C GLN A 28 -4.35 -3.03 3.65
N VAL A 29 -5.08 -2.33 4.50
CA VAL A 29 -6.44 -2.72 4.93
C VAL A 29 -7.40 -2.76 3.74
N TYR A 30 -7.45 -1.71 2.92
CA TYR A 30 -8.31 -1.69 1.73
C TYR A 30 -7.95 -2.79 0.73
N SER A 31 -6.66 -3.07 0.54
CA SER A 31 -6.18 -4.17 -0.32
C SER A 31 -6.61 -5.53 0.21
N ALA A 32 -6.51 -5.76 1.52
CA ALA A 32 -6.95 -7.00 2.16
C ALA A 32 -8.48 -7.19 2.04
N LEU A 33 -9.26 -6.14 2.29
CA LEU A 33 -10.71 -6.16 2.15
C LEU A 33 -11.12 -6.42 0.70
N ALA A 34 -10.54 -5.73 -0.28
CA ALA A 34 -10.82 -5.96 -1.68
C ALA A 34 -10.47 -7.40 -2.09
N ALA A 35 -9.32 -7.91 -1.65
CA ALA A 35 -8.90 -9.29 -1.93
C ALA A 35 -9.89 -10.33 -1.39
N SER A 36 -10.47 -10.10 -0.21
CA SER A 36 -11.49 -11.00 0.37
C SER A 36 -12.74 -11.12 -0.51
N ARG A 37 -12.99 -10.14 -1.39
CA ARG A 37 -14.16 -10.09 -2.29
C ARG A 37 -13.81 -10.33 -3.75
N HIS A 38 -12.55 -10.69 -4.03
CA HIS A 38 -12.04 -10.87 -5.39
C HIS A 38 -12.89 -11.82 -6.25
N GLN A 39 -13.37 -12.95 -5.69
CA GLN A 39 -14.27 -13.86 -6.40
C GLN A 39 -15.70 -13.32 -6.47
N ALA A 40 -16.18 -12.70 -5.38
CA ALA A 40 -17.55 -12.22 -5.25
C ALA A 40 -17.92 -11.11 -6.24
N VAL A 41 -16.94 -10.30 -6.68
CA VAL A 41 -17.16 -9.24 -7.68
C VAL A 41 -17.27 -9.78 -9.13
N GLY A 42 -16.97 -11.06 -9.36
CA GLY A 42 -17.12 -11.70 -10.67
C GLY A 42 -16.33 -10.99 -11.78
N PRO A 43 -16.92 -10.77 -12.97
CA PRO A 43 -16.22 -10.19 -14.12
C PRO A 43 -15.85 -8.71 -13.91
N TRP A 44 -16.50 -8.00 -12.98
CA TRP A 44 -16.22 -6.59 -12.72
C TRP A 44 -14.81 -6.32 -12.23
N LYS A 45 -14.08 -7.34 -11.75
CA LYS A 45 -12.68 -7.22 -11.33
C LYS A 45 -11.77 -6.61 -12.41
N SER A 46 -12.10 -6.74 -13.70
CA SER A 46 -11.34 -6.14 -14.80
C SER A 46 -11.39 -4.61 -14.83
N TYR A 47 -12.29 -4.00 -14.06
CA TYR A 47 -12.44 -2.54 -13.94
C TYR A 47 -11.96 -2.01 -12.58
N LEU A 48 -11.65 -2.89 -11.62
CA LEU A 48 -11.32 -2.50 -10.26
C LEU A 48 -9.80 -2.40 -10.09
N GLY A 49 -9.27 -1.18 -10.20
CA GLY A 49 -7.83 -0.91 -10.18
C GLY A 49 -7.07 -1.51 -8.99
N ILE A 50 -7.70 -1.63 -7.82
CA ILE A 50 -7.09 -2.24 -6.64
C ILE A 50 -6.86 -3.76 -6.80
N LEU A 51 -7.75 -4.47 -7.51
CA LEU A 51 -7.59 -5.89 -7.81
C LEU A 51 -6.61 -6.09 -8.98
N LEU A 52 -6.70 -5.25 -10.02
CA LEU A 52 -5.76 -5.28 -11.15
C LEU A 52 -4.30 -5.12 -10.69
N ARG A 53 -4.02 -4.14 -9.82
CA ARG A 53 -2.67 -3.93 -9.25
C ARG A 53 -2.20 -5.14 -8.44
N ARG A 54 -3.11 -5.77 -7.70
CA ARG A 54 -2.81 -6.95 -6.87
C ARG A 54 -2.47 -8.16 -7.73
N ASP A 55 -3.25 -8.42 -8.78
CA ASP A 55 -3.01 -9.56 -9.67
C ASP A 55 -1.70 -9.39 -10.45
N ALA A 56 -1.39 -8.17 -10.90
CA ALA A 56 -0.11 -7.84 -11.52
C ALA A 56 1.09 -7.98 -10.56
N ALA A 57 0.90 -7.83 -9.25
CA ALA A 57 1.94 -8.11 -8.27
C ALA A 57 2.15 -9.62 -8.07
N LYS A 58 1.08 -10.41 -8.06
CA LYS A 58 1.15 -11.88 -7.95
C LYS A 58 1.79 -12.55 -9.16
N SER A 59 1.61 -12.01 -10.36
CA SER A 59 2.19 -12.60 -11.58
C SER A 59 3.70 -12.37 -11.74
N ARG A 60 4.32 -11.58 -10.85
CA ARG A 60 5.74 -11.23 -10.88
C ARG A 60 6.61 -12.02 -9.90
N GLY A 61 6.01 -12.89 -9.08
CA GLY A 61 6.69 -13.82 -8.18
C GLY A 61 6.34 -15.25 -8.54
#